data_AF-A0A924XR44-F1
#
_entry.id   AF-A0A924XR44-F1
#
_cell.length_a   1.000
_cell.length_b   1.000
_cell.length_c   1.000
_cell.angle_alpha   90.00
_cell.angle_beta   90.00
_cell.angle_gamma   90.00
#
_symmetry.space_group_name_H-M   'P 1'
#
loop_
_entity.id
_entity.type
_entity.pdbx_description
1 polymer ?
#
loop_
_entity_poly.entity_id
_entity_poly.type
_entity_poly.pdbx_seq_one_letter_code
_entity_poly.pdbx_strand_id
1 'polypeptide(L)'
;MQLPPRPATPTLDRVRVPSDLRNFSAEQLRQVADELRAETVDAVSTTGGHLGASLGVVELTVALHAVFDTPHDRLLWDVGHQAYPHKILTGRRDRIRTLRQPGGLSGFTRRSESES
;
A
#
# COMPACT_ATOMS: atom_id res chain seq x y z
N MET A 1 -21.83 -3.15 -15.71
CA MET A 1 -21.73 -2.66 -14.32
C MET A 1 -20.58 -1.67 -14.30
N GLN A 2 -20.84 -0.41 -13.97
CA GLN A 2 -19.82 0.65 -13.99
C GLN A 2 -19.05 0.59 -12.66
N LEU A 3 -17.72 0.41 -12.71
CA LEU A 3 -16.90 0.46 -11.50
C LEU A 3 -17.06 1.85 -10.85
N PRO A 4 -17.13 1.95 -9.51
CA PRO A 4 -17.20 3.24 -8.84
C PRO A 4 -15.99 4.12 -9.22
N PRO A 5 -16.13 5.46 -9.20
CA PRO A 5 -14.99 6.34 -9.41
C PRO A 5 -13.92 6.09 -8.35
N ARG A 6 -12.64 6.19 -8.75
CA ARG A 6 -11.51 5.97 -7.86
C ARG A 6 -11.59 6.89 -6.63
N PRO A 7 -11.13 6.43 -5.45
CA PRO A 7 -11.14 7.26 -4.25
C PRO A 7 -10.23 8.48 -4.44
N ALA A 8 -10.71 9.65 -4.01
CA ALA A 8 -9.89 10.84 -3.91
C ALA A 8 -8.88 10.66 -2.77
N THR A 9 -7.60 10.83 -3.08
CA THR A 9 -6.49 10.48 -2.19
C THR A 9 -5.37 11.53 -2.21
N PRO A 10 -5.70 12.82 -1.99
CA PRO A 10 -4.76 13.94 -2.18
C PRO A 10 -3.55 13.90 -1.24
N THR A 11 -3.66 13.24 -0.09
CA THR A 11 -2.56 13.14 0.89
C THR A 11 -1.64 11.97 0.54
N LEU A 12 -2.21 10.83 0.14
CA LEU A 12 -1.49 9.67 -0.36
C LEU A 12 -0.82 9.94 -1.72
N ASP A 13 -1.38 10.82 -2.55
CA ASP A 13 -0.78 11.27 -3.81
C ASP A 13 0.58 11.95 -3.61
N ARG A 14 0.85 12.45 -2.40
CA ARG A 14 2.13 13.05 -2.01
C ARG A 14 3.17 12.01 -1.58
N VAL A 15 2.81 10.73 -1.50
CA VAL A 15 3.68 9.63 -1.06
C VAL A 15 4.09 8.79 -2.26
N ARG A 16 5.31 9.02 -2.76
CA ARG A 16 5.92 8.24 -3.85
C ARG A 16 6.82 7.14 -3.30
N VAL A 17 7.51 7.43 -2.19
CA VAL A 17 8.41 6.52 -1.49
C VAL A 17 8.19 6.60 0.03
N PRO A 18 8.58 5.57 0.80
CA PRO A 18 8.38 5.55 2.25
C PRO A 18 8.95 6.78 2.99
N SER A 19 10.08 7.31 2.54
CA SER A 19 10.73 8.47 3.15
C SER A 19 9.87 9.73 3.12
N ASP A 20 8.90 9.83 2.19
CA ASP A 20 8.00 10.98 2.12
C ASP A 20 7.12 11.10 3.38
N LEU A 21 6.80 9.96 4.01
CA LEU A 21 5.97 9.90 5.22
C LEU A 21 6.64 10.50 6.45
N ARG A 22 7.97 10.58 6.49
CA ARG A 22 8.71 11.13 7.64
C ARG A 22 8.48 12.63 7.82
N ASN A 23 8.08 13.31 6.76
CA ASN A 23 7.82 14.75 6.77
C ASN A 23 6.38 15.09 7.16
N PHE A 24 5.55 14.10 7.45
CA PHE A 24 4.12 14.28 7.68
C PHE A 24 3.84 14.45 9.18
N SER A 25 2.89 15.32 9.50
CA SER A 25 2.34 15.40 10.87
C SER A 25 1.57 14.12 11.22
N ALA A 26 1.35 13.88 12.51
CA ALA A 26 0.52 12.76 12.96
C ALA A 26 -0.91 12.79 12.37
N GLU A 27 -1.44 13.98 12.10
CA GLU A 27 -2.74 14.15 11.43
C GLU A 27 -2.67 13.77 9.96
N GLN A 28 -1.62 14.19 9.26
CA GLN A 28 -1.38 13.79 7.88
C GLN A 28 -1.14 12.28 7.75
N LEU A 29 -0.45 11.65 8.71
CA LEU A 29 -0.27 10.19 8.74
C LEU A 29 -1.59 9.44 8.93
N ARG A 30 -2.50 9.95 9.78
CA ARG A 30 -3.86 9.41 9.90
C ARG A 30 -4.62 9.53 8.57
N GLN A 31 -4.55 10.68 7.93
CA GLN A 31 -5.18 10.90 6.63
C GLN A 31 -4.60 9.98 5.54
N VAL A 32 -3.28 9.74 5.54
CA VAL A 32 -2.65 8.74 4.67
C VAL A 32 -3.21 7.34 4.93
N ALA A 33 -3.41 6.94 6.20
CA ALA A 33 -3.98 5.64 6.52
C ALA A 33 -5.42 5.49 5.98
N ASP A 34 -6.27 6.51 6.13
CA ASP A 34 -7.64 6.49 5.61
C ASP A 34 -7.69 6.40 4.08
N GLU A 35 -6.85 7.19 3.41
CA GLU A 35 -6.74 7.19 1.95
C GLU A 35 -6.12 5.88 1.42
N LEU A 36 -5.13 5.33 2.11
CA LEU A 36 -4.50 4.04 1.78
C LEU A 36 -5.48 2.89 1.94
N ARG A 37 -6.33 2.93 2.98
CA ARG A 37 -7.43 1.99 3.16
C ARG A 37 -8.38 2.04 1.98
N ALA A 38 -8.85 3.24 1.61
CA ALA A 38 -9.77 3.41 0.49
C ALA A 38 -9.17 2.89 -0.83
N GLU A 39 -7.92 3.23 -1.14
CA GLU A 39 -7.21 2.75 -2.34
C GLU A 39 -7.02 1.23 -2.33
N THR A 40 -6.72 0.64 -1.17
CA THR A 40 -6.57 -0.82 -1.03
C THR A 40 -7.91 -1.54 -1.27
N VAL A 41 -9.01 -1.02 -0.73
CA VAL A 41 -10.36 -1.56 -0.97
C VAL A 41 -10.73 -1.48 -2.45
N ASP A 42 -10.53 -0.32 -3.07
CA ASP A 42 -10.80 -0.11 -4.50
C ASP A 42 -10.00 -1.09 -5.38
N ALA A 43 -8.69 -1.18 -5.14
CA ALA A 43 -7.81 -2.08 -5.88
C ALA A 43 -8.24 -3.55 -5.76
N VAL A 44 -8.48 -4.03 -4.53
CA VAL A 44 -8.86 -5.43 -4.28
C VAL A 44 -10.27 -5.72 -4.81
N SER A 45 -11.19 -4.77 -4.75
CA SER A 45 -12.53 -4.95 -5.35
C SER A 45 -12.49 -5.12 -6.87
N THR A 46 -11.48 -4.53 -7.52
CA THR A 46 -11.25 -4.65 -8.97
C THR A 46 -10.58 -5.96 -9.34
N THR A 47 -9.57 -6.41 -8.58
CA THR A 47 -8.75 -7.57 -8.94
C THR A 47 -9.17 -8.89 -8.27
N GLY A 48 -10.02 -8.83 -7.24
CA GLY A 48 -10.19 -9.91 -6.27
C GLY A 48 -9.00 -10.06 -5.32
N GLY A 49 -9.17 -10.77 -4.19
CA GLY A 49 -8.08 -11.07 -3.24
C GLY A 49 -8.47 -11.03 -1.75
N HIS A 50 -7.47 -11.20 -0.87
CA HIS A 50 -7.63 -11.21 0.59
C HIS A 50 -7.82 -9.79 1.18
N LEU A 51 -9.06 -9.32 1.20
CA LEU A 51 -9.41 -7.99 1.70
C LEU A 51 -9.20 -7.86 3.22
N GLY A 52 -9.72 -8.80 4.02
CA GLY A 52 -9.74 -8.70 5.48
C GLY A 52 -8.36 -8.58 6.14
N ALA A 53 -7.38 -9.34 5.67
CA ALA A 53 -6.02 -9.32 6.23
C ALA A 53 -5.26 -8.02 5.90
N SER A 54 -5.51 -7.43 4.72
CA SER A 54 -4.84 -6.20 4.28
C SER A 54 -5.35 -4.96 5.00
N LEU A 55 -6.64 -4.93 5.38
CA LEU A 55 -7.24 -3.78 6.07
C LEU A 55 -6.80 -3.66 7.53
N GLY A 56 -6.48 -4.77 8.19
CA GLY A 56 -6.04 -4.80 9.59
C GLY A 56 -4.62 -4.29 9.83
N VAL A 57 -3.83 -4.07 8.77
CA VAL A 57 -2.43 -3.64 8.87
C VAL A 57 -2.16 -2.26 8.27
N VAL A 58 -3.19 -1.53 7.86
CA VAL A 58 -3.02 -0.23 7.17
C VAL A 58 -2.27 0.77 8.05
N GLU A 59 -2.75 1.03 9.27
CA GLU A 59 -2.13 1.96 10.22
C GLU A 59 -0.73 1.51 10.60
N LEU A 60 -0.56 0.20 10.86
CA LEU A 60 0.74 -0.38 11.17
C LEU A 60 1.73 -0.15 10.03
N THR A 61 1.31 -0.35 8.78
CA THR A 61 2.15 -0.17 7.60
C THR A 61 2.60 1.29 7.46
N VAL A 62 1.67 2.24 7.66
CA VAL A 62 1.99 3.68 7.63
C VAL A 62 2.97 4.03 8.74
N ALA A 63 2.72 3.57 9.96
CA ALA A 63 3.59 3.84 11.12
C ALA A 63 5.00 3.26 10.91
N LEU A 64 5.10 2.02 10.43
CA LEU A 64 6.39 1.39 10.16
C LEU A 64 7.20 2.19 9.13
N HIS A 65 6.59 2.61 8.02
CA HIS A 65 7.30 3.39 7.00
C HIS A 65 7.58 4.85 7.41
N ALA A 66 6.78 5.42 8.32
CA ALA A 66 7.05 6.74 8.90
C ALA A 66 8.20 6.71 9.92
N VAL A 67 8.46 5.57 10.58
CA VAL A 67 9.47 5.44 11.64
C VAL A 67 10.78 4.82 11.13
N PHE A 68 10.70 3.75 10.34
CA PHE A 68 11.87 2.99 9.89
C PHE A 68 12.44 3.49 8.56
N ASP A 69 13.73 3.25 8.36
CA ASP A 69 14.47 3.62 7.16
C ASP A 69 14.48 2.56 6.07
N THR A 70 13.32 2.19 5.52
CA THR A 70 13.28 1.25 4.39
C THR A 70 13.81 1.90 3.10
N PRO A 71 14.69 1.25 2.32
CA PRO A 71 15.05 -0.18 2.38
C PRO A 71 16.29 -0.53 3.25
N HIS A 72 16.94 0.44 3.91
CA HIS A 72 18.04 0.16 4.84
C HIS A 72 17.60 -0.74 6.00
N ASP A 73 16.50 -0.38 6.64
CA ASP A 73 15.79 -1.23 7.59
C ASP A 73 14.96 -2.27 6.84
N ARG A 74 15.12 -3.53 7.22
CA ARG A 74 14.39 -4.64 6.58
C ARG A 74 13.07 -4.90 7.30
N LEU A 75 11.96 -4.63 6.63
CA LEU A 75 10.62 -5.00 7.09
C LEU A 75 10.21 -6.33 6.45
N LEU A 76 9.92 -7.34 7.28
CA LEU A 76 9.45 -8.64 6.81
C LEU A 76 7.95 -8.80 7.10
N TRP A 77 7.15 -8.97 6.05
CA TRP A 77 5.73 -9.30 6.15
C TRP A 77 5.54 -10.83 6.05
N ASP A 78 5.32 -11.50 7.18
CA ASP A 78 5.05 -12.94 7.19
C ASP A 78 3.69 -13.26 6.51
N VAL A 79 3.60 -14.29 5.67
CA VAL A 79 2.40 -14.69 4.87
C VAL A 79 2.11 -13.82 3.61
N GLY A 80 2.54 -12.55 3.56
CA GLY A 80 2.63 -11.71 2.34
C GLY A 80 1.32 -11.25 1.68
N HIS A 81 0.16 -11.86 1.97
CA HIS A 81 -1.12 -11.46 1.36
C HIS A 81 -1.65 -10.12 1.88
N GLN A 82 -1.18 -9.69 3.06
CA GLN A 82 -1.53 -8.43 3.71
C GLN A 82 -0.62 -7.27 3.30
N ALA A 83 0.32 -7.48 2.38
CA ALA A 83 1.31 -6.47 2.00
C ALA A 83 0.81 -5.48 0.93
N TYR A 84 -0.49 -5.42 0.63
CA TYR A 84 -1.00 -4.47 -0.38
C TYR A 84 -0.82 -3.00 0.02
N PRO A 85 -1.09 -2.59 1.29
CA PRO A 85 -0.76 -1.25 1.75
C PRO A 85 0.75 -0.95 1.59
N HIS A 86 1.60 -1.92 1.90
CA HIS A 86 3.05 -1.79 1.74
C HIS A 86 3.45 -1.60 0.28
N LYS A 87 2.89 -2.38 -0.66
CA LYS A 87 3.15 -2.22 -2.10
C LYS A 87 2.77 -0.81 -2.59
N ILE A 88 1.63 -0.29 -2.15
CA ILE A 88 1.18 1.06 -2.51
C ILE A 88 2.18 2.12 -2.05
N LEU A 89 2.64 2.07 -0.78
CA LEU A 89 3.57 3.06 -0.21
C LEU A 89 5.02 2.96 -0.71
N THR A 90 5.36 1.89 -1.44
CA THR A 90 6.71 1.62 -1.96
C THR A 90 6.78 1.73 -3.47
N GLY A 91 6.07 2.72 -4.04
CA GLY A 91 6.16 3.08 -5.45
C GLY A 91 5.40 2.16 -6.42
N ARG A 92 4.58 1.22 -5.93
CA ARG A 92 3.84 0.27 -6.78
C ARG A 92 2.35 0.58 -6.90
N ARG A 93 1.93 1.78 -6.47
CA ARG A 93 0.52 2.22 -6.50
C ARG A 93 -0.11 2.15 -7.89
N ASP A 94 0.55 2.65 -8.93
CA ASP A 94 -0.01 2.64 -10.30
C ASP A 94 -0.27 1.22 -10.83
N ARG A 95 0.49 0.24 -10.34
CA ARG A 95 0.40 -1.16 -10.73
C ARG A 95 -0.50 -1.98 -9.83
N ILE A 96 -1.04 -1.41 -8.74
CA ILE A 96 -1.80 -2.17 -7.74
C ILE A 96 -3.05 -2.86 -8.32
N ARG A 97 -3.64 -2.28 -9.37
CA ARG A 97 -4.79 -2.86 -10.08
C ARG A 97 -4.44 -4.01 -11.04
N THR A 98 -3.16 -4.39 -11.11
CA THR A 98 -2.69 -5.59 -11.82
C THR A 98 -2.42 -6.76 -10.87
N LEU A 99 -2.76 -6.60 -9.59
CA LEU A 99 -2.52 -7.60 -8.56
C LEU A 99 -3.12 -8.97 -8.95
N ARG A 100 -2.31 -10.03 -8.80
CA ARG A 100 -2.65 -11.43 -9.12
C ARG A 100 -3.01 -11.70 -10.59
N GLN A 101 -2.82 -10.72 -11.47
CA GLN A 101 -3.02 -10.90 -12.91
C GLN A 101 -1.76 -11.43 -13.59
N PRO A 102 -1.87 -12.19 -14.69
CA PRO A 102 -0.73 -12.57 -15.52
C PRO A 102 0.08 -11.33 -15.94
N GLY A 103 1.39 -11.32 -15.67
CA GLY A 103 2.27 -10.18 -15.96
C GLY A 103 2.13 -8.97 -15.01
N GLY A 104 1.21 -9.04 -14.04
CA GLY A 104 0.97 -8.00 -13.04
C GLY A 104 1.76 -8.18 -11.75
N LEU A 105 1.35 -7.49 -10.69
CA LEU A 105 1.95 -7.63 -9.37
C LEU A 105 1.57 -8.97 -8.71
N SER A 106 2.55 -9.61 -8.07
CA SER A 106 2.31 -10.78 -7.24
C SER A 106 1.35 -10.45 -6.09
N GLY A 107 0.51 -11.43 -5.71
CA GLY A 107 -0.31 -11.38 -4.50
C GLY A 107 0.48 -11.49 -3.19
N PHE A 108 1.81 -11.62 -3.29
CA PHE A 108 2.76 -11.77 -2.19
C PHE A 108 3.92 -10.80 -2.37
N THR A 109 4.71 -10.56 -1.32
CA THR A 109 5.99 -9.87 -1.44
C THR A 109 6.95 -10.69 -2.32
N ARG A 110 7.61 -10.04 -3.28
CA ARG A 110 8.56 -10.67 -4.20
C ARG A 110 9.73 -9.73 -4.41
N ARG A 111 10.96 -10.19 -4.16
CA ARG A 111 12.19 -9.36 -4.23
C ARG A 111 12.44 -8.75 -5.61
N SER A 112 12.00 -9.40 -6.68
CA SER A 112 12.13 -8.84 -8.03
C SER A 112 11.15 -7.70 -8.32
N GLU A 113 10.19 -7.42 -7.42
CA GLU A 113 9.19 -6.36 -7.61
C GLU A 113 9.52 -5.07 -6.85
N SER A 114 10.46 -5.10 -5.90
CA SER A 114 10.90 -3.95 -5.11
C SER A 114 12.17 -4.26 -4.34
N GLU A 115 12.94 -3.21 -4.04
CA GLU A 115 14.11 -3.26 -3.15
C GLU A 115 13.72 -3.32 -1.66
N SER A 116 12.45 -3.03 -1.33
CA SER A 116 11.86 -3.05 0.01
C SER A 116 11.02 -4.30 0.29
#